data_AF-A0A8T7E3Y0-F1
#
_entry.id   AF-A0A8T7E3Y0-F1
#
_cell.length_a   1.000
_cell.length_b   1.000
_cell.length_c   1.000
_cell.angle_alpha   90.00
_cell.angle_beta   90.00
_cell.angle_gamma   90.00
#
_symmetry.space_group_name_H-M   'P 1'
#
loop_
_entity.id
_entity.type
_entity.pdbx_description
1 polymer ?
#
loop_
_entity_poly.entity_id
_entity_poly.type
_entity_poly.pdbx_seq_one_letter_code
_entity_poly.pdbx_strand_id
1 'polypeptide(L)'
;TMNHAAERAVPEAANVFVDAIGKMSIDDATAVLKGGDTAATEYLRKTSTDTLAARFAPIVEDAMQQTGVTRSYQNLIGSGGFMGGFMKDSKWDLANYVTERALDGVFLMVGREEQRIRANPAARTTELLKKVFAAR
;
A
#
# COMPACT_ATOMS: atom_id res chain seq x y z
N THR A 1 1.16 -17.82 6.03
CA THR A 1 1.13 -17.80 4.55
C THR A 1 1.55 -16.42 4.07
N MET A 2 1.97 -16.26 2.81
CA MET A 2 2.36 -14.95 2.25
C MET A 2 1.22 -13.92 2.36
N ASN A 3 -0.02 -14.34 2.11
CA ASN A 3 -1.19 -13.47 2.25
C ASN A 3 -1.38 -12.96 3.69
N HIS A 4 -1.19 -13.83 4.69
CA HIS A 4 -1.26 -13.41 6.09
C HIS A 4 -0.12 -12.45 6.47
N ALA A 5 1.07 -12.59 5.85
CA ALA A 5 2.15 -11.64 6.05
C ALA A 5 1.82 -10.26 5.46
N ALA A 6 1.26 -10.23 4.24
CA ALA A 6 0.76 -9.00 3.62
C ALA A 6 -0.34 -8.33 4.45
N GLU A 7 -1.31 -9.10 4.94
CA GLU A 7 -2.46 -8.59 5.72
C GLU A 7 -2.02 -7.92 7.03
N ARG A 8 -1.00 -8.46 7.71
CA ARG A 8 -0.48 -7.88 8.97
C ARG A 8 0.11 -6.49 8.82
N ALA A 9 0.59 -6.12 7.64
CA ALA A 9 1.17 -4.81 7.40
C ALA A 9 0.11 -3.74 7.06
N VAL A 10 -1.06 -4.15 6.57
CA VAL A 10 -2.14 -3.25 6.12
C VAL A 10 -2.56 -2.17 7.14
N PRO A 11 -2.66 -2.45 8.46
CA PRO A 11 -3.06 -1.44 9.44
C PRO A 11 -2.13 -0.21 9.48
N GLU A 12 -0.84 -0.36 9.15
CA GLU A 12 0.10 0.76 9.09
C GLU A 12 -0.24 1.77 7.98
N ALA A 13 -0.96 1.33 6.94
CA ALA A 13 -1.27 2.19 5.81
C ALA A 13 -2.15 3.39 6.19
N ALA A 14 -3.05 3.20 7.16
CA ALA A 14 -3.97 4.25 7.58
C ALA A 14 -3.23 5.49 8.10
N ASN A 15 -2.24 5.30 8.99
CA ASN A 15 -1.47 6.40 9.56
C ASN A 15 -0.64 7.12 8.49
N VAL A 16 -0.03 6.37 7.57
CA VAL A 16 0.75 6.97 6.47
C VAL A 16 -0.14 7.76 5.52
N PHE A 17 -1.35 7.29 5.24
CA PHE A 17 -2.31 8.05 4.42
C PHE A 17 -2.78 9.32 5.13
N VAL A 18 -3.06 9.27 6.43
CA VAL A 18 -3.39 10.47 7.21
C VAL A 18 -2.26 11.50 7.13
N ASP A 19 -1.01 11.06 7.30
CA ASP A 19 0.16 11.94 7.19
C ASP A 19 0.33 12.52 5.78
N ALA A 20 0.09 11.72 4.73
CA ALA A 20 0.15 12.16 3.34
C ALA A 20 -0.94 13.21 3.05
N ILE A 21 -2.17 12.98 3.50
CA ILE A 21 -3.28 13.93 3.35
C ILE A 21 -2.98 15.22 4.13
N GLY A 22 -2.39 15.12 5.32
CA GLY A 22 -2.00 16.30 6.11
C GLY A 22 -0.94 17.18 5.44
N LYS A 23 -0.15 16.62 4.51
CA LYS A 23 0.87 17.34 3.73
C LYS A 23 0.37 17.81 2.37
N MET A 24 -0.90 17.57 2.05
CA MET A 24 -1.49 17.93 0.76
C MET A 24 -1.58 19.44 0.59
N SER A 25 -1.05 19.96 -0.52
CA SER A 25 -1.23 21.37 -0.89
C SER A 25 -2.64 21.63 -1.45
N ILE A 26 -3.02 22.90 -1.56
CA ILE A 26 -4.29 23.29 -2.20
C ILE A 26 -4.31 22.88 -3.68
N ASP A 27 -3.15 22.93 -4.35
CA ASP A 27 -3.03 22.52 -5.75
C ASP A 27 -3.18 21.01 -5.90
N ASP A 28 -2.58 20.22 -5.02
CA ASP A 28 -2.77 18.77 -4.98
C ASP A 28 -4.23 18.42 -4.72
N ALA A 29 -4.85 19.07 -3.74
CA ALA A 29 -6.27 18.87 -3.44
C ALA A 29 -7.14 19.19 -4.65
N THR A 30 -6.86 20.28 -5.37
CA THR A 30 -7.57 20.67 -6.59
C THR A 30 -7.34 19.68 -7.73
N ALA A 31 -6.12 19.15 -7.88
CA ALA A 31 -5.78 18.15 -8.87
C ALA A 31 -6.50 16.82 -8.59
N VAL A 32 -6.55 16.37 -7.34
CA VAL A 32 -7.35 15.21 -6.91
C VAL A 32 -8.83 15.45 -7.21
N LEU A 33 -9.31 16.64 -6.90
CA LEU A 33 -10.72 17.02 -7.05
C LEU A 33 -11.20 17.00 -8.50
N LYS A 34 -10.38 17.56 -9.40
CA LYS A 34 -10.68 17.70 -10.83
C LYS A 34 -10.18 16.52 -11.67
N GLY A 35 -9.35 15.66 -11.09
CA GLY A 35 -8.74 14.52 -11.75
C GLY A 35 -9.73 13.37 -12.04
N GLY A 36 -9.22 12.35 -12.72
CA GLY A 36 -9.98 11.16 -13.11
C GLY A 36 -10.39 10.27 -11.94
N ASP A 37 -10.93 9.10 -12.24
CA ASP A 37 -11.60 8.23 -11.25
C ASP A 37 -10.70 7.69 -10.14
N THR A 38 -9.38 7.82 -10.29
CA THR A 38 -8.35 7.32 -9.38
C THR A 38 -7.37 8.39 -8.90
N ALA A 39 -7.69 9.68 -9.08
CA ALA A 39 -6.74 10.76 -8.81
C ALA A 39 -6.29 10.85 -7.35
N ALA A 40 -7.17 10.56 -6.37
CA ALA A 40 -6.79 10.51 -4.97
C ALA A 40 -5.87 9.31 -4.68
N THR A 41 -6.15 8.18 -5.30
CA THR A 41 -5.35 6.96 -5.21
C THR A 41 -3.95 7.16 -5.80
N GLU A 42 -3.86 7.83 -6.95
CA GLU A 42 -2.59 8.18 -7.61
C GLU A 42 -1.77 9.15 -6.75
N TYR A 43 -2.42 10.16 -6.16
CA TYR A 43 -1.77 11.05 -5.21
C TYR A 43 -1.19 10.27 -4.03
N LEU A 44 -2.02 9.48 -3.35
CA LEU A 44 -1.57 8.68 -2.20
C LEU A 44 -0.47 7.70 -2.60
N ARG A 45 -0.55 7.08 -3.78
CA ARG A 45 0.52 6.21 -4.29
C ARG A 45 1.82 7.00 -4.44
N LYS A 46 1.79 8.16 -5.09
CA LYS A 46 2.98 8.99 -5.29
C LYS A 46 3.60 9.47 -3.96
N THR A 47 2.79 9.84 -2.98
CA THR A 47 3.29 10.47 -1.74
C THR A 47 3.56 9.48 -0.61
N SER A 48 3.05 8.26 -0.70
CA SER A 48 3.04 7.32 0.43
C SER A 48 3.81 6.03 0.16
N THR A 49 4.06 5.65 -1.11
CA THR A 49 4.63 4.33 -1.45
C THR A 49 5.96 4.07 -0.74
N ASP A 50 6.90 5.00 -0.76
CA ASP A 50 8.22 4.80 -0.15
C ASP A 50 8.12 4.62 1.39
N THR A 51 7.26 5.42 2.02
CA THR A 51 7.05 5.33 3.48
C THR A 51 6.32 4.04 3.85
N LEU A 52 5.34 3.63 3.05
CA LEU A 52 4.64 2.37 3.23
C LEU A 52 5.57 1.18 3.03
N ALA A 53 6.40 1.17 1.99
CA ALA A 53 7.36 0.11 1.73
C ALA A 53 8.33 -0.04 2.91
N ALA A 54 8.88 1.07 3.41
CA ALA A 54 9.78 1.06 4.56
C ALA A 54 9.11 0.52 5.85
N ARG A 55 7.81 0.79 6.05
CA ARG A 55 7.06 0.28 7.22
C ARG A 55 6.59 -1.16 7.05
N PHE A 56 6.21 -1.55 5.84
CA PHE A 56 5.66 -2.87 5.54
C PHE A 56 6.75 -3.93 5.53
N ALA A 57 7.91 -3.63 4.95
CA ALA A 57 9.01 -4.58 4.81
C ALA A 57 9.37 -5.34 6.11
N PRO A 58 9.63 -4.69 7.26
CA PRO A 58 9.96 -5.41 8.48
C PRO A 58 8.79 -6.25 9.03
N ILE A 59 7.55 -5.81 8.86
CA ILE A 59 6.35 -6.54 9.31
C ILE A 59 6.12 -7.79 8.46
N VAL A 60 6.26 -7.64 7.15
CA VAL A 60 6.15 -8.75 6.18
C VAL A 60 7.26 -9.76 6.43
N GLU A 61 8.49 -9.30 6.65
CA GLU A 61 9.63 -10.18 6.96
C GLU A 61 9.36 -11.00 8.23
N ASP A 62 8.99 -10.34 9.33
CA ASP A 62 8.67 -11.01 10.60
C ASP A 62 7.51 -12.02 10.44
N ALA A 63 6.42 -11.62 9.79
CA ALA A 63 5.28 -12.49 9.56
C ALA A 63 5.61 -13.69 8.65
N MET A 64 6.51 -13.52 7.67
CA MET A 64 6.98 -14.62 6.83
C MET A 64 7.85 -15.60 7.61
N GLN A 65 8.71 -15.11 8.50
CA GLN A 65 9.52 -15.93 9.39
C GLN A 65 8.65 -16.77 10.34
N GLN A 66 7.61 -16.17 10.91
CA GLN A 66 6.67 -16.84 11.82
C GLN A 66 5.82 -17.91 11.14
N THR A 67 5.47 -17.72 9.87
CA THR A 67 4.53 -18.62 9.18
C THR A 67 5.19 -19.86 8.56
N GLY A 68 6.49 -20.08 8.80
CA GLY A 68 7.21 -21.23 8.27
C GLY A 68 7.35 -21.23 6.74
N VAL A 69 6.85 -20.21 6.05
CA VAL A 69 7.00 -20.01 4.59
C VAL A 69 8.48 -19.93 4.25
N THR A 70 9.25 -19.24 5.08
CA THR A 70 10.72 -19.23 4.99
C THR A 70 11.29 -20.64 5.03
N ARG A 71 10.76 -21.52 5.88
CA ARG A 71 11.23 -22.91 6.07
C ARG A 71 10.81 -23.84 4.93
N SER A 72 9.59 -23.70 4.42
CA SER A 72 9.13 -24.43 3.21
C SER A 72 9.85 -24.00 1.94
N TYR A 73 10.13 -22.69 1.79
CA TYR A 73 10.93 -22.16 0.68
C TYR A 73 12.41 -22.58 0.80
N GLN A 74 12.97 -22.57 2.01
CA GLN A 74 14.29 -23.13 2.30
C GLN A 74 14.40 -24.63 1.95
N ASN A 75 13.35 -25.42 2.25
CA ASN A 75 13.32 -26.84 1.94
C ASN A 75 13.20 -27.11 0.42
N LEU A 76 12.59 -26.20 -0.34
CA LEU A 76 12.51 -26.29 -1.81
C LEU A 76 13.84 -25.94 -2.50
N ILE A 77 14.65 -25.06 -1.92
CA ILE A 77 15.94 -24.62 -2.51
C ILE A 77 17.11 -25.52 -2.10
N GLY A 78 16.94 -26.35 -1.07
CA GLY A 78 17.77 -27.54 -0.85
C GLY A 78 19.04 -27.32 -0.02
N SER A 79 19.08 -28.07 1.07
CA SER A 79 20.21 -28.59 1.84
C SER A 79 21.65 -28.36 1.33
N GLY A 80 22.43 -27.62 2.13
CA GLY A 80 23.81 -27.99 2.45
C GLY A 80 24.94 -27.28 1.70
N GLY A 81 25.62 -26.34 2.38
CA GLY A 81 26.94 -25.81 2.02
C GLY A 81 26.97 -24.78 0.88
N PHE A 82 27.75 -23.70 1.03
CA PHE A 82 27.92 -22.58 0.07
C PHE A 82 26.67 -21.71 -0.22
N MET A 83 25.45 -22.24 -0.12
CA MET A 83 24.19 -21.53 -0.40
C MET A 83 23.72 -20.51 0.66
N GLY A 84 24.47 -20.29 1.75
CA GLY A 84 24.02 -19.41 2.85
C GLY A 84 23.76 -17.95 2.45
N GLY A 85 24.58 -17.40 1.54
CA GLY A 85 24.38 -16.07 0.96
C GLY A 85 23.19 -16.03 0.01
N PHE A 86 23.11 -16.99 -0.91
CA PHE A 86 22.02 -17.11 -1.88
C PHE A 86 20.65 -17.29 -1.21
N MET A 87 20.58 -18.05 -0.11
CA MET A 87 19.37 -18.20 0.70
C MET A 87 18.96 -16.91 1.42
N LYS A 88 19.90 -16.03 1.77
CA LYS A 88 19.57 -14.74 2.35
C LYS A 88 18.97 -13.86 1.25
N ASP A 89 19.65 -13.76 0.10
CA ASP A 89 19.20 -12.96 -1.04
C ASP A 89 17.80 -13.39 -1.53
N SER A 90 17.55 -14.68 -1.73
CA SER A 90 16.22 -15.16 -2.16
C SER A 90 15.10 -14.93 -1.14
N LYS A 91 15.40 -14.86 0.16
CA LYS A 91 14.41 -14.49 1.18
C LYS A 91 14.09 -13.00 1.16
N TRP A 92 15.12 -12.17 0.97
CA TRP A 92 14.96 -10.73 0.79
C TRP A 92 14.14 -10.44 -0.47
N ASP A 93 14.41 -11.14 -1.58
CA ASP A 93 13.63 -11.02 -2.81
C ASP A 93 12.16 -11.40 -2.60
N LEU A 94 11.88 -12.49 -1.88
CA LEU A 94 10.52 -12.91 -1.60
C LEU A 94 9.78 -11.95 -0.65
N ALA A 95 10.46 -11.45 0.38
CA ALA A 95 9.88 -10.47 1.31
C ALA A 95 9.58 -9.13 0.61
N ASN A 96 10.48 -8.67 -0.26
CA ASN A 96 10.27 -7.48 -1.09
C ASN A 96 9.08 -7.69 -2.04
N TYR A 97 9.02 -8.83 -2.72
CA TYR A 97 7.90 -9.16 -3.61
C TYR A 97 6.56 -9.20 -2.86
N VAL A 98 6.49 -9.83 -1.68
CA VAL A 98 5.25 -9.85 -0.88
C VAL A 98 4.90 -8.45 -0.39
N THR A 99 5.89 -7.63 -0.04
CA THR A 99 5.69 -6.23 0.34
C THR A 99 5.09 -5.43 -0.81
N GLU A 100 5.67 -5.48 -2.00
CA GLU A 100 5.15 -4.81 -3.21
C GLU A 100 3.72 -5.25 -3.52
N ARG A 101 3.44 -6.55 -3.45
CA ARG A 101 2.08 -7.09 -3.66
C ARG A 101 1.09 -6.64 -2.59
N ALA A 102 1.53 -6.49 -1.34
CA ALA A 102 0.71 -5.95 -0.27
C ALA A 102 0.34 -4.48 -0.56
N LEU A 103 1.32 -3.67 -0.96
CA LEU A 103 1.11 -2.27 -1.34
C LEU A 103 0.15 -2.15 -2.52
N ASP A 104 0.34 -2.95 -3.56
CA ASP A 104 -0.56 -2.98 -4.71
C ASP A 104 -1.98 -3.37 -4.31
N GLY A 105 -2.13 -4.33 -3.41
CA GLY A 105 -3.41 -4.71 -2.84
C GLY A 105 -4.10 -3.56 -2.10
N VAL A 106 -3.36 -2.83 -1.27
CA VAL A 106 -3.87 -1.65 -0.55
C VAL A 106 -4.34 -0.59 -1.55
N PHE A 107 -3.50 -0.20 -2.51
CA PHE A 107 -3.88 0.82 -3.49
C PHE A 107 -5.01 0.38 -4.41
N LEU A 108 -5.10 -0.91 -4.76
CA LEU A 108 -6.24 -1.45 -5.50
C LEU A 108 -7.55 -1.25 -4.72
N MET A 109 -7.54 -1.51 -3.42
CA MET A 109 -8.73 -1.34 -2.57
C MET A 109 -9.09 0.14 -2.40
N VAL A 110 -8.10 1.01 -2.21
CA VAL A 110 -8.31 2.47 -2.16
C VAL A 110 -8.90 2.98 -3.48
N GLY A 111 -8.36 2.58 -4.63
CA GLY A 111 -8.89 2.97 -5.94
C GLY A 111 -10.31 2.50 -6.19
N ARG A 112 -10.65 1.28 -5.76
CA ARG A 112 -12.03 0.79 -5.82
C ARG A 112 -12.98 1.63 -4.98
N GLU A 113 -12.55 2.03 -3.78
CA GLU A 113 -13.38 2.86 -2.91
C GLU A 113 -13.51 4.29 -3.43
N GLU A 114 -12.45 4.87 -3.96
CA GLU A 114 -12.49 6.17 -4.64
C GLU A 114 -13.50 6.15 -5.80
N GLN A 115 -13.46 5.12 -6.65
CA GLN A 115 -14.42 4.96 -7.75
C GLN A 115 -15.86 4.91 -7.26
N ARG A 116 -16.14 4.18 -6.17
CA ARG A 116 -17.49 4.14 -5.56
C ARG A 116 -17.94 5.51 -5.07
N ILE A 117 -17.06 6.24 -4.40
CA ILE A 117 -17.34 7.61 -3.91
C ILE A 117 -17.58 8.57 -5.09
N ARG A 118 -16.82 8.42 -6.18
CA ARG A 118 -17.00 9.25 -7.39
C ARG A 118 -18.29 8.94 -8.13
N ALA A 119 -18.67 7.67 -8.23
CA ALA A 119 -19.91 7.23 -8.84
C ALA A 119 -21.16 7.65 -8.03
N ASN A 120 -21.01 7.99 -6.75
CA ASN A 120 -22.09 8.53 -5.92
C ASN A 120 -21.81 9.97 -5.43
N PRO A 121 -21.97 10.99 -6.31
CA PRO A 121 -21.79 12.39 -5.95
C PRO A 121 -22.77 12.90 -4.87
N ALA A 122 -23.90 12.22 -4.65
CA ALA A 122 -24.87 12.58 -3.62
C ALA A 122 -24.34 12.36 -2.19
N ALA A 123 -23.22 11.64 -2.01
CA ALA A 123 -22.48 11.55 -0.76
C ALA A 123 -21.57 12.78 -0.50
N ARG A 124 -21.39 13.69 -1.47
CA ARG A 124 -20.60 14.92 -1.33
C ARG A 124 -21.42 16.02 -0.65
N THR A 125 -21.98 15.70 0.52
CA THR A 125 -23.00 16.51 1.19
C THR A 125 -22.44 17.68 1.99
N THR A 126 -21.13 17.76 2.20
CA THR A 126 -20.56 18.83 3.02
C THR A 126 -20.58 20.16 2.28
N GLU A 127 -20.98 21.20 2.98
CA GLU A 127 -21.03 22.57 2.45
C GLU A 127 -19.66 23.05 1.94
N LEU A 128 -18.57 22.55 2.55
CA LEU A 128 -17.20 22.82 2.10
C LEU A 128 -16.96 22.29 0.68
N LEU A 129 -17.37 21.04 0.40
CA LEU A 129 -17.23 20.45 -0.93
C LEU A 129 -18.10 21.21 -1.95
N LYS A 130 -19.36 21.48 -1.62
CA LYS A 130 -20.25 22.25 -2.50
C LYS A 130 -19.65 23.62 -2.86
N LYS A 131 -19.07 24.34 -1.90
CA LYS A 131 -18.47 25.67 -2.12
C LYS A 131 -17.23 25.63 -3.02
N VAL A 132 -16.37 24.62 -2.85
CA VAL A 132 -15.16 24.44 -3.68
C VAL A 132 -15.51 24.05 -5.12
N PHE A 133 -16.59 23.27 -5.30
CA PHE A 133 -17.05 22.84 -6.62
C PHE A 133 -18.02 23.82 -7.32
N ALA A 134 -18.67 24.73 -6.57
CA ALA A 134 -19.59 25.73 -7.11
C ALA A 134 -18.86 26.93 -7.76
N ALA A 135 -17.56 27.10 -7.54
CA ALA A 135 -16.75 28.16 -8.16
C ALA A 135 -16.38 27.86 -9.63
N ARG A 136 -17.23 27.12 -10.34
CA ARG A 136 -17.06 26.80 -11.77
C ARG A 136 -17.67 27.88 -12.65
#